data_AF-V5H2L9-F1
#
_entry.id   AF-V5H2L9-F1
#
_cell.length_a   1.000
_cell.length_b   1.000
_cell.length_c   1.000
_cell.angle_alpha   90.00
_cell.angle_beta   90.00
_cell.angle_gamma   90.00
#
_symmetry.space_group_name_H-M   'P 1'
#
loop_
_entity.id
_entity.type
_entity.pdbx_description
1 polymer ?
#
loop_
_entity_poly.entity_id
_entity_poly.type
_entity_poly.pdbx_seq_one_letter_code
_entity_poly.pdbx_strand_id
1 'polypeptide(L)'
;DGKIPTIAVVAYYDSFGVAPDLAYGADSNGSGVVMLLELIRLFSGLYAEAKTHGKYNIVFLLTGGGKINYQGSKKWLEDQLDSLDGSIIQEASYVMCLDTLASKDSIYMHVSKPPKDGSPAAHFYKELSAASTDYPSVTVDSVHKKINLAEDVLGWEHERYSIRRLPAFTLSALKSHRDLQRATILDTRENLDIERLTRSTKVIAEALARQIYNVSGGNVFGESWDVNKRFIESWADYVTTQPRSPQLLSNKDNVLVNTFKDTFNKYLRDVKISYAVPEKRDPDFLVLLKFLEEQ
;
A
#
# COMPACT_ATOMS: atom_id res chain seq x y z
N ASP A 1 -7.39 -22.44 -20.69
CA ASP A 1 -7.73 -21.04 -20.37
C ASP A 1 -7.65 -20.82 -18.87
N GLY A 2 -6.46 -20.43 -18.39
CA GLY A 2 -6.22 -20.18 -16.96
C GLY A 2 -6.38 -18.70 -16.68
N LYS A 3 -7.24 -18.34 -15.73
CA LYS A 3 -7.42 -16.96 -15.27
C LYS A 3 -6.12 -16.46 -14.64
N ILE A 4 -5.70 -15.26 -15.04
CA ILE A 4 -4.44 -14.66 -14.58
C ILE A 4 -4.60 -14.26 -13.10
N PRO A 5 -3.71 -14.69 -12.20
CA PRO A 5 -3.78 -14.33 -10.79
C PRO A 5 -3.61 -12.83 -10.56
N THR A 6 -4.31 -12.27 -9.58
CA THR A 6 -4.21 -10.83 -9.26
C THR A 6 -3.40 -10.57 -7.98
N ILE A 7 -2.56 -9.55 -7.97
CA ILE A 7 -1.88 -8.99 -6.79
C ILE A 7 -2.50 -7.64 -6.48
N ALA A 8 -2.93 -7.43 -5.24
CA ALA A 8 -3.41 -6.12 -4.80
C ALA A 8 -2.35 -5.40 -3.97
N VAL A 9 -2.01 -4.17 -4.32
CA VAL A 9 -1.11 -3.29 -3.56
C VAL A 9 -1.94 -2.17 -2.94
N VAL A 10 -1.93 -2.09 -1.62
CA VAL A 10 -2.82 -1.21 -0.85
C VAL A 10 -2.02 -0.26 0.00
N ALA A 11 -2.43 0.99 0.06
CA ALA A 11 -2.02 1.94 1.08
C ALA A 11 -3.21 2.78 1.55
N TYR A 12 -3.07 3.41 2.70
CA TYR A 12 -4.06 4.35 3.23
C TYR A 12 -3.44 5.74 3.41
N TYR A 13 -4.15 6.80 3.07
CA TYR A 13 -3.57 8.14 3.05
C TYR A 13 -3.92 9.00 4.26
N ASP A 14 -4.59 8.47 5.28
CA ASP A 14 -4.84 9.24 6.51
C ASP A 14 -3.74 9.05 7.55
N SER A 15 -3.56 10.08 8.35
CA SER A 15 -2.71 10.09 9.53
C SER A 15 -3.54 10.36 10.78
N PHE A 16 -2.98 10.06 11.95
CA PHE A 16 -3.62 10.37 13.22
C PHE A 16 -2.63 11.08 14.11
N GLY A 17 -3.10 12.11 14.79
CA GLY A 17 -2.35 12.86 15.78
C GLY A 17 -3.29 13.41 16.83
N VAL A 18 -2.72 13.80 17.98
CA VAL A 18 -3.49 14.38 19.11
C VAL A 18 -4.28 15.62 18.67
N ALA A 19 -3.73 16.40 17.73
CA ALA A 19 -4.39 17.53 17.11
C ALA A 19 -4.62 17.23 15.61
N PRO A 20 -5.90 17.18 15.13
CA PRO A 20 -6.22 16.88 13.73
C PRO A 20 -5.55 17.82 12.72
N ASP A 21 -5.39 19.10 13.06
CA ASP A 21 -4.79 20.13 12.20
C ASP A 21 -3.26 20.05 12.12
N LEU A 22 -2.63 19.26 13.00
CA LEU A 22 -1.18 19.05 13.02
C LEU A 22 -0.79 17.62 12.62
N ALA A 23 -1.76 16.80 12.21
CA ALA A 23 -1.53 15.43 11.78
C ALA A 23 -1.02 15.39 10.32
N TYR A 24 0.21 15.84 10.06
CA TYR A 24 0.79 15.78 8.70
C TYR A 24 1.15 14.35 8.30
N GLY A 25 1.77 13.60 9.21
CA GLY A 25 2.01 12.16 9.08
C GLY A 25 3.03 11.75 8.01
N ALA A 26 4.11 12.51 7.82
CA ALA A 26 5.05 12.30 6.72
C ALA A 26 5.48 10.81 6.55
N ASP A 27 5.88 10.15 7.63
CA ASP A 27 6.19 8.71 7.63
C ASP A 27 5.00 7.85 8.11
N SER A 28 4.06 8.40 8.90
CA SER A 28 2.78 7.79 9.31
C SER A 28 1.83 7.69 8.11
N ASN A 29 2.20 6.72 7.30
CA ASN A 29 1.73 6.33 6.00
C ASN A 29 1.81 7.34 4.84
N GLY A 30 2.32 8.57 5.05
CA GLY A 30 2.68 9.44 3.92
C GLY A 30 3.72 8.76 3.03
N SER A 31 4.74 8.14 3.62
CA SER A 31 5.74 7.34 2.92
C SER A 31 5.16 6.16 2.14
N GLY A 32 4.12 5.49 2.66
CA GLY A 32 3.48 4.35 2.01
C GLY A 32 2.68 4.77 0.79
N VAL A 33 2.01 5.94 0.86
CA VAL A 33 1.33 6.55 -0.28
C VAL A 33 2.32 6.96 -1.38
N VAL A 34 3.42 7.63 -1.01
CA VAL A 34 4.46 8.04 -1.96
C VAL A 34 5.06 6.81 -2.65
N MET A 35 5.32 5.73 -1.91
CA MET A 35 5.79 4.47 -2.48
C MET A 35 4.76 3.85 -3.42
N LEU A 36 3.47 3.84 -3.06
CA LEU A 36 2.40 3.34 -3.92
C LEU A 36 2.36 4.10 -5.26
N LEU A 37 2.44 5.43 -5.22
CA LEU A 37 2.45 6.28 -6.41
C LEU A 37 3.66 5.99 -7.32
N GLU A 38 4.82 5.74 -6.72
CA GLU A 38 6.03 5.40 -7.48
C GLU A 38 5.92 3.98 -8.09
N LEU A 39 5.38 3.01 -7.36
CA LEU A 39 5.09 1.68 -7.90
C LEU A 39 4.11 1.77 -9.08
N ILE A 40 3.07 2.58 -8.97
CA ILE A 40 2.13 2.84 -10.08
C ILE A 40 2.87 3.37 -11.31
N ARG A 41 3.74 4.37 -11.14
CA ARG A 41 4.53 4.94 -12.25
C ARG A 41 5.40 3.88 -12.94
N LEU A 42 6.07 3.03 -12.15
CA LEU A 42 6.96 1.98 -12.66
C LEU A 42 6.19 0.88 -13.40
N PHE A 43 5.16 0.34 -12.77
CA PHE A 43 4.37 -0.76 -13.35
C PHE A 43 3.48 -0.30 -14.49
N SER A 44 3.00 0.95 -14.50
CA SER A 44 2.33 1.54 -15.65
C SER A 44 3.21 1.49 -16.91
N GLY A 45 4.49 1.83 -16.78
CA GLY A 45 5.46 1.73 -17.87
C GLY A 45 5.65 0.29 -18.36
N LEU A 46 5.82 -0.65 -17.42
CA LEU A 46 6.01 -2.06 -17.73
C LEU A 46 4.77 -2.73 -18.34
N TYR A 47 3.56 -2.33 -17.93
CA TYR A 47 2.30 -2.91 -18.44
C TYR A 47 1.74 -2.15 -19.66
N ALA A 48 2.45 -1.12 -20.15
CA ALA A 48 2.02 -0.33 -21.29
C ALA A 48 1.95 -1.16 -22.59
N GLU A 49 2.92 -2.08 -22.79
CA GLU A 49 2.96 -2.97 -23.95
C GLU A 49 2.48 -4.37 -23.60
N ALA A 50 1.73 -5.00 -24.52
CA ALA A 50 1.24 -6.38 -24.33
C ALA A 50 2.38 -7.41 -24.23
N LYS A 51 3.56 -7.11 -24.79
CA LYS A 51 4.74 -7.99 -24.76
C LYS A 51 5.43 -8.02 -23.40
N THR A 52 5.31 -6.95 -22.63
CA THR A 52 5.90 -6.79 -21.30
C THR A 52 4.89 -7.05 -20.20
N HIS A 53 3.69 -7.52 -20.55
CA HIS A 53 2.67 -7.91 -19.58
C HIS A 53 3.16 -9.10 -18.74
N GLY A 54 3.03 -8.99 -17.42
CA GLY A 54 3.52 -9.98 -16.47
C GLY A 54 2.64 -11.22 -16.35
N LYS A 55 3.00 -12.14 -15.45
CA LYS A 55 2.18 -13.33 -15.14
C LYS A 55 1.01 -13.03 -14.18
N TYR A 56 0.90 -11.80 -13.71
CA TYR A 56 -0.07 -11.37 -12.71
C TYR A 56 -0.76 -10.08 -13.16
N ASN A 57 -2.02 -9.92 -12.81
CA ASN A 57 -2.68 -8.62 -12.86
C ASN A 57 -2.34 -7.85 -11.58
N ILE A 58 -2.21 -6.52 -11.65
CA ILE A 58 -1.91 -5.70 -10.48
C ILE A 58 -3.03 -4.70 -10.25
N VAL A 59 -3.59 -4.71 -9.05
CA VAL A 59 -4.58 -3.73 -8.61
C VAL A 59 -3.95 -2.84 -7.56
N PHE A 60 -3.94 -1.53 -7.81
CA PHE A 60 -3.52 -0.54 -6.83
C PHE A 60 -4.75 0.00 -6.10
N LEU A 61 -4.71 0.08 -4.78
CA LEU A 61 -5.82 0.57 -3.96
C LEU A 61 -5.31 1.63 -2.98
N LEU A 62 -6.00 2.78 -2.95
CA LEU A 62 -5.69 3.86 -2.03
C LEU A 62 -6.93 4.19 -1.21
N THR A 63 -6.88 3.91 0.10
CA THR A 63 -8.05 4.02 0.98
C THR A 63 -7.95 5.18 1.95
N GLY A 64 -9.11 5.80 2.25
CA GLY A 64 -9.31 6.67 3.40
C GLY A 64 -9.88 5.90 4.60
N GLY A 65 -9.88 6.52 5.77
CA GLY A 65 -10.26 5.89 7.04
C GLY A 65 -9.28 4.80 7.51
N GLY A 66 -8.01 4.84 7.11
CA GLY A 66 -7.00 3.86 7.54
C GLY A 66 -6.78 3.87 9.06
N LYS A 67 -6.65 5.06 9.63
CA LYS A 67 -6.50 5.25 11.08
C LYS A 67 -7.81 5.10 11.87
N ILE A 68 -8.95 5.11 11.19
CA ILE A 68 -10.25 4.74 11.77
C ILE A 68 -10.43 3.25 11.52
N ASN A 69 -9.57 2.42 12.12
CA ASN A 69 -9.68 0.95 12.05
C ASN A 69 -9.81 0.38 10.62
N TYR A 70 -9.14 0.97 9.63
CA TYR A 70 -9.18 0.53 8.22
C TYR A 70 -10.59 0.42 7.62
N GLN A 71 -11.47 1.35 7.96
CA GLN A 71 -12.86 1.30 7.49
C GLN A 71 -12.96 1.38 5.97
N GLY A 72 -12.02 2.06 5.28
CA GLY A 72 -12.03 2.11 3.83
C GLY A 72 -11.76 0.76 3.22
N SER A 73 -10.70 0.11 3.66
CA SER A 73 -10.34 -1.24 3.23
C SER A 73 -11.46 -2.24 3.53
N LYS A 74 -12.15 -2.09 4.67
CA LYS A 74 -13.35 -2.90 5.00
C LYS A 74 -14.47 -2.68 3.99
N LYS A 75 -14.89 -1.45 3.75
CA LYS A 75 -15.99 -1.15 2.82
C LYS A 75 -15.64 -1.57 1.40
N TRP A 76 -14.41 -1.33 0.95
CA TRP A 76 -13.97 -1.78 -0.37
C TRP A 76 -14.07 -3.30 -0.53
N LEU A 77 -13.69 -4.05 0.52
CA LEU A 77 -13.84 -5.49 0.56
C LEU A 77 -15.30 -5.92 0.49
N GLU A 78 -16.19 -5.28 1.22
CA GLU A 78 -17.64 -5.56 1.19
C GLU A 78 -18.19 -5.28 -0.22
N ASP A 79 -17.91 -4.11 -0.78
CA ASP A 79 -18.28 -3.73 -2.15
C ASP A 79 -17.71 -4.70 -3.21
N GLN A 80 -16.60 -5.40 -2.94
CA GLN A 80 -16.04 -6.39 -3.86
C GLN A 80 -16.74 -7.73 -3.71
N LEU A 81 -16.94 -8.19 -2.49
CA LEU A 81 -17.55 -9.48 -2.21
C LEU A 81 -19.03 -9.52 -2.59
N ASP A 82 -19.74 -8.40 -2.48
CA ASP A 82 -21.17 -8.28 -2.80
C ASP A 82 -21.43 -8.02 -4.29
N SER A 83 -20.40 -7.72 -5.08
CA SER A 83 -20.52 -7.54 -6.54
C SER A 83 -20.86 -8.87 -7.22
N LEU A 84 -21.99 -8.92 -7.92
CA LEU A 84 -22.48 -10.10 -8.66
C LEU A 84 -21.58 -10.46 -9.87
N ASP A 85 -20.86 -9.47 -10.40
CA ASP A 85 -19.81 -9.66 -11.39
C ASP A 85 -18.52 -10.01 -10.65
N GLY A 86 -18.08 -11.27 -10.79
CA GLY A 86 -17.10 -11.94 -9.94
C GLY A 86 -15.92 -11.05 -9.50
N SER A 87 -15.73 -10.95 -8.18
CA SER A 87 -14.77 -9.99 -7.64
C SER A 87 -13.32 -10.36 -8.02
N ILE A 88 -12.59 -9.40 -8.59
CA ILE A 88 -11.16 -9.52 -8.90
C ILE A 88 -10.34 -9.95 -7.66
N ILE A 89 -10.79 -9.54 -6.47
CA ILE A 89 -10.08 -9.78 -5.22
C ILE A 89 -10.31 -11.17 -4.61
N GLN A 90 -11.44 -11.85 -4.89
CA GLN A 90 -11.72 -13.20 -4.36
C GLN A 90 -10.67 -14.22 -4.80
N GLU A 91 -10.07 -14.01 -5.96
CA GLU A 91 -9.01 -14.83 -6.53
C GLU A 91 -7.64 -14.16 -6.47
N ALA A 92 -7.50 -13.10 -5.67
CA ALA A 92 -6.20 -12.47 -5.49
C ALA A 92 -5.21 -13.44 -4.85
N SER A 93 -4.02 -13.52 -5.42
CA SER A 93 -2.91 -14.31 -4.91
C SER A 93 -2.48 -13.82 -3.53
N TYR A 94 -2.39 -12.51 -3.35
CA TYR A 94 -2.23 -11.86 -2.06
C TYR A 94 -2.54 -10.36 -2.14
N VAL A 95 -2.74 -9.77 -0.96
CA VAL A 95 -2.86 -8.33 -0.74
C VAL A 95 -1.62 -7.83 0.03
N MET A 96 -0.84 -6.97 -0.60
CA MET A 96 0.32 -6.31 -0.01
C MET A 96 -0.09 -4.92 0.49
N CYS A 97 -0.06 -4.70 1.80
CA CYS A 97 -0.35 -3.41 2.39
C CYS A 97 0.96 -2.68 2.71
N LEU A 98 1.07 -1.41 2.34
CA LEU A 98 2.23 -0.56 2.63
C LEU A 98 1.93 0.34 3.83
N ASP A 99 2.81 0.34 4.83
CA ASP A 99 2.66 1.20 6.02
C ASP A 99 4.02 1.66 6.56
N THR A 100 4.28 2.97 6.65
CA THR A 100 5.43 3.56 7.36
C THR A 100 6.78 2.91 6.98
N LEU A 101 7.38 3.34 5.88
CA LEU A 101 8.52 2.67 5.22
C LEU A 101 9.78 3.54 5.12
N ALA A 102 9.78 4.75 5.70
CA ALA A 102 10.93 5.64 5.72
C ALA A 102 11.61 5.74 7.11
N SER A 103 10.95 5.30 8.19
CA SER A 103 11.47 5.41 9.57
C SER A 103 12.84 4.79 9.79
N LYS A 104 13.02 3.54 9.34
CA LYS A 104 14.16 2.66 9.66
C LYS A 104 14.58 1.91 8.40
N ASP A 105 15.83 1.50 8.33
CA ASP A 105 16.34 0.68 7.21
C ASP A 105 15.89 -0.81 7.30
N SER A 106 15.17 -1.19 8.34
CA SER A 106 14.56 -2.52 8.47
C SER A 106 13.17 -2.55 7.83
N ILE A 107 12.87 -3.55 7.00
CA ILE A 107 11.55 -3.83 6.45
C ILE A 107 11.00 -5.10 7.12
N TYR A 108 9.91 -4.96 7.86
CA TYR A 108 9.18 -6.05 8.48
C TYR A 108 7.97 -6.45 7.64
N MET A 109 7.89 -7.73 7.29
CA MET A 109 6.69 -8.35 6.72
C MET A 109 5.81 -8.88 7.84
N HIS A 110 4.74 -8.15 8.16
CA HIS A 110 3.75 -8.53 9.16
C HIS A 110 2.73 -9.48 8.55
N VAL A 111 2.58 -10.66 9.15
CA VAL A 111 1.66 -11.70 8.68
C VAL A 111 0.75 -12.19 9.81
N SER A 112 -0.52 -12.36 9.48
CA SER A 112 -1.50 -12.95 10.40
C SER A 112 -1.47 -14.48 10.40
N LYS A 113 -1.11 -15.06 9.26
CA LYS A 113 -0.88 -16.49 9.06
C LYS A 113 0.41 -16.63 8.27
N PRO A 114 1.39 -17.42 8.71
CA PRO A 114 2.60 -17.64 7.94
C PRO A 114 2.24 -18.16 6.55
N PRO A 115 2.80 -17.59 5.47
CA PRO A 115 2.50 -18.03 4.12
C PRO A 115 2.97 -19.48 3.95
N LYS A 116 2.15 -20.30 3.29
CA LYS A 116 2.50 -21.70 3.02
C LYS A 116 3.70 -21.77 2.08
N ASP A 117 4.54 -22.78 2.23
CA ASP A 117 5.65 -23.04 1.32
C ASP A 117 5.15 -23.21 -0.11
N GLY A 118 5.71 -22.43 -1.04
CA GLY A 118 5.29 -22.39 -2.45
C GLY A 118 4.12 -21.45 -2.75
N SER A 119 3.54 -20.77 -1.76
CA SER A 119 2.54 -19.73 -2.03
C SER A 119 3.16 -18.48 -2.66
N PRO A 120 2.40 -17.69 -3.47
CA PRO A 120 2.89 -16.45 -4.05
C PRO A 120 3.42 -15.45 -3.00
N ALA A 121 2.83 -15.40 -1.81
CA ALA A 121 3.31 -14.55 -0.71
C ALA A 121 4.65 -15.04 -0.13
N ALA A 122 4.88 -16.35 -0.06
CA ALA A 122 6.18 -16.90 0.34
C ALA A 122 7.25 -16.66 -0.72
N HIS A 123 6.87 -16.72 -2.02
CA HIS A 123 7.75 -16.35 -3.12
C HIS A 123 8.16 -14.88 -3.05
N PHE A 124 7.19 -13.98 -2.80
CA PHE A 124 7.46 -12.56 -2.59
C PHE A 124 8.50 -12.34 -1.48
N TYR A 125 8.33 -12.99 -0.33
CA TYR A 125 9.26 -12.85 0.79
C TYR A 125 10.69 -13.30 0.43
N LYS A 126 10.83 -14.40 -0.31
CA LYS A 126 12.14 -14.87 -0.79
C LYS A 126 12.79 -13.85 -1.73
N GLU A 127 12.03 -13.31 -2.68
CA GLU A 127 12.53 -12.27 -3.60
C GLU A 127 12.86 -10.97 -2.87
N LEU A 128 12.10 -10.62 -1.83
CA LEU A 128 12.38 -9.47 -0.98
C LEU A 128 13.70 -9.62 -0.23
N SER A 129 13.95 -10.79 0.38
CA SER A 129 15.23 -11.08 1.01
C SER A 129 16.38 -11.10 -0.01
N ALA A 130 16.16 -11.64 -1.20
CA ALA A 130 17.15 -11.63 -2.27
C ALA A 130 17.48 -10.20 -2.73
N ALA A 131 16.47 -9.36 -2.98
CA ALA A 131 16.64 -7.95 -3.36
C ALA A 131 17.31 -7.12 -2.26
N SER A 132 17.08 -7.45 -0.98
CA SER A 132 17.78 -6.78 0.13
C SER A 132 19.27 -7.08 0.17
N THR A 133 19.74 -8.20 -0.41
CA THR A 133 21.17 -8.53 -0.46
C THR A 133 21.96 -7.54 -1.32
N ASP A 134 21.31 -6.96 -2.34
CA ASP A 134 21.89 -5.92 -3.19
C ASP A 134 22.08 -4.58 -2.42
N TYR A 135 21.40 -4.43 -1.27
CA TYR A 135 21.43 -3.22 -0.44
C TYR A 135 21.78 -3.57 1.02
N PRO A 136 23.07 -3.64 1.40
CA PRO A 136 23.51 -4.14 2.71
C PRO A 136 23.00 -3.34 3.92
N SER A 137 22.48 -2.13 3.68
CA SER A 137 21.84 -1.32 4.71
C SER A 137 20.44 -1.80 5.10
N VAL A 138 19.75 -2.51 4.21
CA VAL A 138 18.34 -2.88 4.38
C VAL A 138 18.23 -4.29 4.97
N THR A 139 17.57 -4.41 6.12
CA THR A 139 17.30 -5.72 6.73
C THR A 139 15.85 -6.13 6.49
N VAL A 140 15.61 -7.40 6.19
CA VAL A 140 14.26 -7.92 5.94
C VAL A 140 13.95 -9.02 6.94
N ASP A 141 12.90 -8.84 7.73
CA ASP A 141 12.44 -9.78 8.74
C ASP A 141 10.95 -10.06 8.58
N SER A 142 10.49 -11.25 9.01
CA SER A 142 9.06 -11.57 9.09
C SER A 142 8.57 -11.57 10.54
N VAL A 143 7.43 -10.93 10.78
CA VAL A 143 6.79 -10.85 12.10
C VAL A 143 5.42 -11.47 12.01
N HIS A 144 5.20 -12.55 12.74
CA HIS A 144 3.91 -13.22 12.81
C HIS A 144 3.16 -12.82 14.08
N LYS A 145 1.92 -12.35 13.91
CA LYS A 145 0.99 -12.03 14.99
C LYS A 145 -0.37 -12.65 14.68
N LYS A 146 -0.89 -13.47 15.59
CA LYS A 146 -2.26 -13.99 15.47
C LYS A 146 -3.28 -12.87 15.69
N ILE A 147 -4.33 -12.84 14.87
CA ILE A 147 -5.44 -11.90 15.00
C ILE A 147 -6.25 -12.26 16.25
N ASN A 148 -6.46 -11.28 17.12
CA ASN A 148 -7.37 -11.40 18.24
C ASN A 148 -8.78 -10.93 17.82
N LEU A 149 -9.68 -11.88 17.57
CA LEU A 149 -11.06 -11.57 17.14
C LEU A 149 -11.90 -10.88 18.23
N ALA A 150 -11.44 -10.86 19.48
CA ALA A 150 -12.12 -10.17 20.58
C ALA A 150 -11.72 -8.70 20.71
N GLU A 151 -10.67 -8.25 20.01
CA GLU A 151 -10.30 -6.84 19.96
C GLU A 151 -11.03 -6.14 18.82
N ASP A 152 -11.72 -5.04 19.14
CA ASP A 152 -12.43 -4.23 18.15
C ASP A 152 -11.48 -3.43 17.25
N VAL A 153 -10.26 -3.15 17.73
CA VAL A 153 -9.24 -2.35 17.03
C VAL A 153 -8.19 -3.25 16.42
N LEU A 154 -8.05 -3.19 15.10
CA LEU A 154 -7.02 -3.93 14.36
C LEU A 154 -5.68 -3.21 14.40
N GLY A 155 -4.61 -4.00 14.47
CA GLY A 155 -3.24 -3.45 14.53
C GLY A 155 -2.73 -3.03 13.14
N TRP A 156 -2.98 -3.87 12.14
CA TRP A 156 -2.46 -3.73 10.79
C TRP A 156 -3.56 -3.90 9.75
N GLU A 157 -3.36 -3.29 8.58
CA GLU A 157 -4.36 -3.28 7.52
C GLU A 157 -4.64 -4.69 6.98
N HIS A 158 -3.60 -5.53 6.87
CA HIS A 158 -3.72 -6.91 6.38
C HIS A 158 -4.64 -7.79 7.23
N GLU A 159 -4.91 -7.42 8.50
CA GLU A 159 -5.81 -8.15 9.38
C GLU A 159 -7.26 -8.12 8.82
N ARG A 160 -7.70 -7.01 8.20
CA ARG A 160 -9.03 -6.89 7.55
C ARG A 160 -9.21 -7.92 6.43
N TYR A 161 -8.20 -8.05 5.57
CA TYR A 161 -8.19 -8.99 4.46
C TYR A 161 -8.11 -10.44 4.95
N SER A 162 -7.30 -10.68 5.99
CA SER A 162 -7.12 -12.01 6.58
C SER A 162 -8.39 -12.55 7.25
N ILE A 163 -9.22 -11.69 7.85
CA ILE A 163 -10.53 -12.07 8.41
C ILE A 163 -11.45 -12.61 7.31
N ARG A 164 -11.41 -12.01 6.12
CA ARG A 164 -12.16 -12.47 4.92
C ARG A 164 -11.47 -13.64 4.19
N ARG A 165 -10.46 -14.26 4.80
CA ARG A 165 -9.70 -15.41 4.26
C ARG A 165 -8.84 -15.12 3.02
N LEU A 166 -8.55 -13.85 2.73
CA LEU A 166 -7.60 -13.49 1.69
C LEU A 166 -6.16 -13.55 2.22
N PRO A 167 -5.18 -14.07 1.45
CA PRO A 167 -3.78 -13.99 1.82
C PRO A 167 -3.34 -12.52 1.84
N ALA A 168 -2.85 -12.02 2.96
CA ALA A 168 -2.46 -10.62 3.07
C ALA A 168 -1.31 -10.42 4.06
N PHE A 169 -0.51 -9.39 3.82
CA PHE A 169 0.58 -8.99 4.69
C PHE A 169 0.80 -7.48 4.63
N THR A 170 1.39 -6.91 5.69
CA THR A 170 1.77 -5.50 5.74
C THR A 170 3.29 -5.37 5.73
N LEU A 171 3.84 -4.56 4.83
CA LEU A 171 5.24 -4.16 4.86
C LEU A 171 5.36 -2.87 5.66
N SER A 172 6.18 -2.89 6.70
CA SER A 172 6.43 -1.71 7.53
C SER A 172 7.84 -1.67 8.09
N ALA A 173 8.38 -0.48 8.29
CA ALA A 173 9.63 -0.28 9.01
C ALA A 173 9.46 -0.44 10.53
N LEU A 174 8.22 -0.46 11.02
CA LEU A 174 7.91 -0.63 12.43
C LEU A 174 7.77 -2.11 12.78
N LYS A 175 8.42 -2.54 13.87
CA LYS A 175 8.31 -3.92 14.38
C LYS A 175 6.97 -4.19 15.07
N SER A 176 6.31 -3.15 15.59
CA SER A 176 5.03 -3.27 16.30
C SER A 176 4.08 -2.15 15.90
N HIS A 177 2.80 -2.48 15.78
CA HIS A 177 1.73 -1.51 15.50
C HIS A 177 1.49 -0.51 16.65
N ARG A 178 2.06 -0.77 17.84
CA ARG A 178 1.96 0.10 19.03
C ARG A 178 3.07 1.15 19.11
N ASP A 179 3.97 1.20 18.12
CA ASP A 179 5.03 2.19 18.10
C ASP A 179 4.45 3.62 18.01
N LEU A 180 4.95 4.53 18.83
CA LEU A 180 4.45 5.90 18.96
C LEU A 180 4.73 6.73 17.70
N GLN A 181 5.75 6.35 16.92
CA GLN A 181 6.07 6.96 15.63
C GLN A 181 4.86 6.96 14.68
N ARG A 182 3.94 6.01 14.86
CA ARG A 182 2.74 5.85 14.04
C ARG A 182 1.63 6.88 14.32
N ALA A 183 1.65 7.57 15.46
CA ALA A 183 0.56 8.42 15.94
C ALA A 183 1.04 9.76 16.52
N THR A 184 2.15 10.29 16.00
CA THR A 184 2.76 11.53 16.50
C THR A 184 2.49 12.73 15.58
N ILE A 185 2.30 13.90 16.19
CA ILE A 185 2.21 15.19 15.49
C ILE A 185 3.59 15.69 15.03
N LEU A 186 4.67 15.12 15.58
CA LEU A 186 6.05 15.47 15.22
C LEU A 186 6.48 14.84 13.89
N ASP A 187 5.61 14.06 13.28
CA ASP A 187 5.86 13.41 12.00
C ASP A 187 5.63 14.38 10.84
N THR A 188 6.63 15.23 10.65
CA THR A 188 6.68 16.30 9.65
C THR A 188 7.69 15.96 8.56
N ARG A 189 7.67 16.76 7.49
CA ARG A 189 8.54 16.58 6.32
C ARG A 189 10.04 16.58 6.67
N GLU A 190 10.44 17.32 7.68
CA GLU A 190 11.83 17.46 8.13
C GLU A 190 12.40 16.15 8.70
N ASN A 191 11.53 15.33 9.30
CA ASN A 191 11.92 14.05 9.90
C ASN A 191 11.89 12.89 8.90
N LEU A 192 11.47 13.13 7.66
CA LEU A 192 11.37 12.12 6.62
C LEU A 192 12.68 12.00 5.83
N ASP A 193 13.30 10.83 5.91
CA ASP A 193 14.49 10.49 5.12
C ASP A 193 14.08 9.97 3.72
N ILE A 194 14.27 10.82 2.71
CA ILE A 194 13.95 10.50 1.32
C ILE A 194 14.88 9.42 0.74
N GLU A 195 16.12 9.33 1.22
CA GLU A 195 17.08 8.34 0.73
C GLU A 195 16.73 6.95 1.22
N ARG A 196 16.29 6.84 2.49
CA ARG A 196 15.69 5.60 3.03
C ARG A 196 14.46 5.20 2.23
N LEU A 197 13.51 6.12 2.04
CA LEU A 197 12.29 5.83 1.29
C LEU A 197 12.60 5.36 -0.14
N THR A 198 13.55 6.00 -0.82
CA THR A 198 13.99 5.62 -2.16
C THR A 198 14.58 4.21 -2.17
N ARG A 199 15.45 3.88 -1.22
CA ARG A 199 16.05 2.53 -1.09
C ARG A 199 14.99 1.46 -0.79
N SER A 200 14.10 1.70 0.18
CA SER A 200 12.99 0.79 0.49
C SER A 200 12.08 0.57 -0.73
N THR A 201 11.80 1.64 -1.48
CA THR A 201 10.99 1.56 -2.71
C THR A 201 11.69 0.72 -3.78
N LYS A 202 13.01 0.89 -3.97
CA LYS A 202 13.80 0.08 -4.91
C LYS A 202 13.73 -1.41 -4.57
N VAL A 203 13.96 -1.75 -3.29
CA VAL A 203 13.93 -3.15 -2.83
C VAL A 203 12.55 -3.78 -3.03
N ILE A 204 11.48 -3.07 -2.69
CA ILE A 204 10.10 -3.58 -2.83
C ILE A 204 9.67 -3.66 -4.30
N ALA A 205 10.00 -2.66 -5.12
CA ALA A 205 9.69 -2.65 -6.55
C ALA A 205 10.40 -3.82 -7.25
N GLU A 206 11.69 -4.00 -6.99
CA GLU A 206 12.50 -5.07 -7.57
C GLU A 206 11.99 -6.46 -7.14
N ALA A 207 11.68 -6.65 -5.85
CA ALA A 207 11.11 -7.90 -5.36
C ALA A 207 9.77 -8.24 -6.04
N LEU A 208 8.91 -7.24 -6.21
CA LEU A 208 7.62 -7.40 -6.88
C LEU A 208 7.81 -7.72 -8.37
N ALA A 209 8.74 -7.03 -9.06
CA ALA A 209 9.03 -7.26 -10.47
C ALA A 209 9.65 -8.65 -10.71
N ARG A 210 10.62 -9.07 -9.88
CA ARG A 210 11.22 -10.42 -9.93
C ARG A 210 10.17 -11.51 -9.79
N GLN A 211 9.19 -11.34 -8.89
CA GLN A 211 8.08 -12.27 -8.77
C GLN A 211 7.17 -12.28 -10.00
N ILE A 212 6.80 -11.11 -10.52
CA ILE A 212 5.85 -10.99 -11.63
C ILE A 212 6.41 -11.61 -12.92
N TYR A 213 7.68 -11.36 -13.20
CA TYR A 213 8.37 -11.86 -14.40
C TYR A 213 9.07 -13.20 -14.19
N ASN A 214 9.11 -13.69 -12.95
CA ASN A 214 9.80 -14.91 -12.55
C ASN A 214 11.28 -14.91 -13.01
N VAL A 215 11.97 -13.81 -12.71
CA VAL A 215 13.38 -13.60 -13.02
C VAL A 215 14.18 -13.73 -11.72
N SER A 216 15.12 -14.66 -11.71
CA SER A 216 15.99 -14.92 -10.55
C SER A 216 17.31 -14.16 -10.72
N GLY A 217 17.36 -12.92 -10.23
CA GLY A 217 18.57 -12.09 -10.22
C GLY A 217 18.70 -11.13 -11.42
N GLY A 218 19.43 -10.03 -11.20
CA GLY A 218 19.48 -8.87 -12.08
C GLY A 218 18.51 -7.78 -11.64
N ASN A 219 18.69 -6.55 -12.14
CA ASN A 219 17.75 -5.45 -11.94
C ASN A 219 16.71 -5.51 -13.07
N VAL A 220 15.46 -5.82 -12.75
CA VAL A 220 14.37 -5.82 -13.75
C VAL A 220 14.15 -4.40 -14.26
N PHE A 221 14.27 -3.42 -13.37
CA PHE A 221 14.28 -2.01 -13.74
C PHE A 221 15.69 -1.62 -14.21
N GLY A 222 15.86 -1.41 -15.52
CA GLY A 222 17.08 -0.84 -16.08
C GLY A 222 17.26 0.64 -15.67
N GLU A 223 18.43 1.22 -15.88
CA GLU A 223 18.78 2.58 -15.43
C GLU A 223 17.76 3.65 -15.85
N SER A 224 17.13 3.51 -17.02
CA SER A 224 16.11 4.46 -17.51
C SER A 224 14.74 4.31 -16.85
N TRP A 225 14.44 3.13 -16.29
CA TRP A 225 13.18 2.81 -15.59
C TRP A 225 13.37 2.65 -14.08
N ASP A 226 14.48 3.14 -13.52
CA ASP A 226 14.75 3.09 -12.08
C ASP A 226 13.79 4.00 -11.29
N VAL A 227 13.77 3.78 -9.98
CA VAL A 227 13.03 4.60 -9.03
C VAL A 227 13.50 6.05 -9.11
N ASN A 228 12.56 6.97 -9.32
CA ASN A 228 12.85 8.37 -9.49
C ASN A 228 12.81 9.10 -8.14
N LYS A 229 14.00 9.37 -7.58
CA LYS A 229 14.15 10.12 -6.32
C LYS A 229 13.42 11.47 -6.33
N ARG A 230 13.44 12.21 -7.45
CA ARG A 230 12.78 13.52 -7.55
C ARG A 230 11.26 13.40 -7.50
N PHE A 231 10.70 12.32 -8.07
CA PHE A 231 9.27 12.04 -8.00
C PHE A 231 8.86 11.74 -6.55
N ILE A 232 9.61 10.88 -5.86
CA ILE A 232 9.40 10.57 -4.44
C ILE A 232 9.48 11.84 -3.59
N GLU A 233 10.50 12.67 -3.80
CA GLU A 233 10.69 13.93 -3.06
C GLU A 233 9.52 14.90 -3.30
N SER A 234 9.12 15.11 -4.55
CA SER A 234 8.01 16.02 -4.89
C SER A 234 6.69 15.56 -4.27
N TRP A 235 6.43 14.25 -4.26
CA TRP A 235 5.22 13.70 -3.63
C TRP A 235 5.30 13.73 -2.11
N ALA A 236 6.47 13.47 -1.52
CA ALA A 236 6.67 13.59 -0.08
C ALA A 236 6.44 15.02 0.40
N ASP A 237 6.96 16.01 -0.34
CA ASP A 237 6.69 17.43 -0.09
C ASP A 237 5.19 17.72 -0.21
N TYR A 238 4.55 17.27 -1.30
CA TYR A 238 3.13 17.55 -1.53
C TYR A 238 2.20 16.92 -0.48
N VAL A 239 2.39 15.65 -0.14
CA VAL A 239 1.58 14.92 0.85
C VAL A 239 1.70 15.53 2.25
N THR A 240 2.81 16.24 2.53
CA THR A 240 3.06 16.92 3.80
C THR A 240 2.65 18.39 3.82
N THR A 241 2.10 18.94 2.73
CA THR A 241 1.62 20.34 2.69
C THR A 241 0.36 20.58 3.50
N GLN A 242 -0.50 19.57 3.64
CA GLN A 242 -1.74 19.66 4.39
C GLN A 242 -1.83 18.57 5.46
N PRO A 243 -2.48 18.85 6.61
CA PRO A 243 -2.80 17.81 7.58
C PRO A 243 -3.76 16.77 6.99
N ARG A 244 -3.54 15.51 7.35
CA ARG A 244 -4.22 14.33 6.79
C ARG A 244 -5.03 13.57 7.83
N SER A 245 -5.60 14.28 8.80
CA SER A 245 -6.58 13.66 9.69
C SER A 245 -7.84 13.28 8.90
N PRO A 246 -8.45 12.11 9.17
CA PRO A 246 -9.63 11.65 8.44
C PRO A 246 -10.78 12.66 8.40
N GLN A 247 -10.92 13.46 9.46
CA GLN A 247 -11.95 14.50 9.58
C GLN A 247 -11.79 15.59 8.52
N LEU A 248 -10.56 16.00 8.23
CA LEU A 248 -10.26 17.04 7.24
C LEU A 248 -10.29 16.51 5.79
N LEU A 249 -10.00 15.22 5.63
CA LEU A 249 -9.99 14.54 4.33
C LEU A 249 -11.37 14.06 3.87
N SER A 250 -12.38 14.15 4.74
CA SER A 250 -13.75 13.70 4.49
C SER A 250 -14.48 14.47 3.38
N ASN A 251 -14.03 15.67 3.04
CA ASN A 251 -14.65 16.50 2.01
C ASN A 251 -14.40 15.94 0.61
N LYS A 252 -15.46 15.78 -0.18
CA LYS A 252 -15.40 15.25 -1.55
C LYS A 252 -14.51 16.09 -2.49
N ASP A 253 -14.41 17.38 -2.23
CA ASP A 253 -13.63 18.33 -3.03
C ASP A 253 -12.21 18.55 -2.48
N ASN A 254 -11.70 17.64 -1.63
CA ASN A 254 -10.36 17.76 -1.08
C ASN A 254 -9.31 17.72 -2.22
N VAL A 255 -8.47 18.76 -2.28
CA VAL A 255 -7.49 18.96 -3.34
C VAL A 255 -6.47 17.81 -3.41
N LEU A 256 -6.02 17.28 -2.28
CA LEU A 256 -5.06 16.17 -2.24
C LEU A 256 -5.66 14.88 -2.82
N VAL A 257 -6.89 14.56 -2.43
CA VAL A 257 -7.57 13.35 -2.92
C VAL A 257 -7.84 13.44 -4.42
N ASN A 258 -8.25 14.62 -4.90
CA ASN A 258 -8.41 14.87 -6.33
C ASN A 258 -7.06 14.80 -7.07
N THR A 259 -5.97 15.26 -6.47
CA THR A 259 -4.62 15.17 -7.07
C THR A 259 -4.13 13.72 -7.12
N PHE A 260 -4.43 12.90 -6.11
CA PHE A 260 -4.19 11.45 -6.20
C PHE A 260 -5.00 10.82 -7.33
N LYS A 261 -6.29 11.12 -7.42
CA LYS A 261 -7.14 10.67 -8.52
C LYS A 261 -6.55 11.03 -9.89
N ASP A 262 -6.18 12.28 -10.10
CA ASP A 262 -5.64 12.74 -11.39
C ASP A 262 -4.32 12.06 -11.73
N THR A 263 -3.50 11.79 -10.72
CA THR A 263 -2.25 11.05 -10.87
C THR A 263 -2.50 9.60 -11.25
N PHE A 264 -3.46 8.94 -10.61
CA PHE A 264 -3.79 7.58 -10.99
C PHE A 264 -4.41 7.53 -12.40
N ASN A 265 -5.29 8.48 -12.77
CA ASN A 265 -5.82 8.60 -14.14
C ASN A 265 -4.73 8.81 -15.19
N LYS A 266 -3.62 9.43 -14.82
CA LYS A 266 -2.48 9.65 -15.71
C LYS A 266 -1.71 8.36 -16.01
N TYR A 267 -1.58 7.46 -15.03
CA TYR A 267 -0.75 6.25 -15.14
C TYR A 267 -1.55 4.97 -15.37
N LEU A 268 -2.79 4.91 -14.91
CA LEU A 268 -3.65 3.73 -15.00
C LEU A 268 -4.77 3.97 -16.01
N ARG A 269 -5.21 2.90 -16.67
CA ARG A 269 -6.27 2.97 -17.68
C ARG A 269 -7.66 3.05 -17.05
N ASP A 270 -7.91 2.25 -16.01
CA ASP A 270 -9.23 2.12 -15.37
C ASP A 270 -9.21 2.55 -13.91
N VAL A 271 -9.91 3.65 -13.63
CA VAL A 271 -9.95 4.33 -12.34
C VAL A 271 -11.40 4.42 -11.84
N LYS A 272 -11.71 3.80 -10.71
CA LYS A 272 -13.09 3.74 -10.17
C LYS A 272 -13.17 4.31 -8.77
N ILE A 273 -13.77 5.48 -8.62
CA ILE A 273 -13.89 6.08 -7.29
C ILE A 273 -15.13 5.54 -6.58
N SER A 274 -14.97 5.20 -5.30
CA SER A 274 -16.09 4.90 -4.40
C SER A 274 -16.14 5.97 -3.29
N TYR A 275 -17.33 6.37 -2.88
CA TYR A 275 -17.47 7.25 -1.73
C TYR A 275 -18.29 6.48 -0.70
N ALA A 276 -17.84 6.45 0.55
CA ALA A 276 -18.71 5.96 1.61
C ALA A 276 -19.58 7.12 2.09
N VAL A 277 -20.89 6.91 2.04
CA VAL A 277 -21.82 7.72 2.79
C VAL A 277 -21.93 7.08 4.18
N PRO A 278 -21.68 7.81 5.27
CA PRO A 278 -21.90 7.29 6.61
C PRO A 278 -23.36 6.90 6.78
N GLU A 279 -23.61 5.67 7.26
CA GLU A 279 -24.96 5.28 7.67
C GLU A 279 -25.32 6.01 8.96
N LYS A 280 -26.58 6.43 9.11
CA LYS A 280 -27.09 7.22 10.25
C LYS A 280 -26.86 6.60 11.64
N ARG A 281 -26.38 5.35 11.71
CA ARG A 281 -26.17 4.60 12.95
C ARG A 281 -24.71 4.66 13.46
N ASP A 282 -23.75 4.94 12.58
CA ASP A 282 -22.32 5.13 12.90
C ASP A 282 -21.72 6.19 11.94
N PRO A 283 -21.47 7.43 12.41
CA PRO A 283 -21.03 8.53 11.55
C PRO A 283 -19.52 8.45 11.27
N ASP A 284 -19.09 7.53 10.41
CA ASP A 284 -17.69 7.44 9.96
C ASP A 284 -17.54 7.94 8.52
N PHE A 285 -16.85 9.07 8.37
CA PHE A 285 -16.57 9.72 7.09
C PHE A 285 -15.53 8.95 6.29
N LEU A 286 -15.76 8.73 4.98
CA LEU A 286 -14.82 7.93 4.20
C LEU A 286 -14.83 8.23 2.70
N VAL A 287 -13.65 8.47 2.16
CA VAL A 287 -13.39 8.57 0.72
C VAL A 287 -12.58 7.35 0.28
N LEU A 288 -13.00 6.69 -0.80
CA LEU A 288 -12.42 5.46 -1.32
C LEU A 288 -11.97 5.67 -2.77
N LEU A 289 -10.67 5.59 -3.06
CA LEU A 289 -10.21 5.54 -4.45
C LEU A 289 -10.01 4.06 -4.82
N LYS A 290 -10.92 3.51 -5.62
CA LYS A 290 -10.87 2.13 -6.12
C LYS A 290 -10.29 2.11 -7.55
N PHE A 291 -9.64 1.01 -7.90
CA PHE A 291 -9.21 0.71 -9.26
C PHE A 291 -9.64 -0.72 -9.54
N LEU A 292 -10.28 -0.93 -10.68
CA LEU A 292 -10.57 -2.24 -11.23
C LEU A 292 -9.94 -2.24 -12.61
N GLU A 293 -9.13 -3.24 -12.90
CA GLU A 293 -8.79 -3.59 -14.27
C GLU A 293 -9.68 -4.78 -14.62
N GLU A 294 -10.68 -4.58 -15.48
CA GLU A 294 -11.41 -5.68 -16.10
C GLU A 294 -11.17 -5.64 -17.60
N GLN A 295 -11.01 -6.83 -18.19
CA GLN A 295 -10.61 -7.08 -19.57
C GLN A 295 -11.52 -6.45 -20.62
#